data_AF-A0A8S2YDL9-F1
#
_entry.id   AF-A0A8S2YDL9-F1
#
_cell.length_a   1.000
_cell.length_b   1.000
_cell.length_c   1.000
_cell.angle_alpha   90.00
_cell.angle_beta   90.00
_cell.angle_gamma   90.00
#
_symmetry.space_group_name_H-M   'P 1'
#
loop_
_entity.id
_entity.type
_entity.pdbx_description
1 polymer ?
#
loop_
_entity_poly.entity_id
_entity_poly.type
_entity_poly.pdbx_seq_one_letter_code
_entity_poly.pdbx_strand_id
1 'polypeptide(L)' 'ENGVHWIHVRFNGRDIPDSPFRIVVGQANADPGRVFASGSGLRQGETGQPCEFLID' A
#
# COMPACT_ATOMS: atom_id res chain seq x y z
N GLU A 1 -9.43 14.58 -5.68
CA GLU A 1 -9.45 14.64 -7.16
C GLU A 1 -8.67 13.48 -7.73
N ASN A 2 -9.07 12.95 -8.88
CA ASN A 2 -8.28 11.92 -9.55
C ASN A 2 -7.00 12.53 -10.13
N GLY A 3 -5.93 11.76 -10.22
CA GLY A 3 -4.65 12.20 -10.76
C GLY A 3 -3.47 11.93 -9.82
N VAL A 4 -2.37 12.63 -10.05
CA VAL A 4 -1.12 12.46 -9.28
C VAL A 4 -1.16 13.33 -8.04
N HIS A 5 -0.90 12.73 -6.89
CA HIS A 5 -0.77 13.38 -5.59
C HIS A 5 0.62 13.11 -5.01
N TRP A 6 1.11 14.05 -4.21
CA TRP A 6 2.40 13.96 -3.54
C TRP A 6 2.21 13.99 -2.02
N ILE A 7 2.72 12.96 -1.34
CA ILE A 7 2.70 12.89 0.12
C ILE A 7 4.08 13.23 0.66
N HIS A 8 4.16 14.34 1.39
CA HIS A 8 5.33 14.74 2.15
C HIS A 8 5.30 14.08 3.52
N VAL A 9 6.36 13.36 3.85
CA VAL A 9 6.59 12.77 5.16
C VAL A 9 7.86 13.40 5.69
N ARG A 10 7.71 14.18 6.76
CA ARG A 10 8.80 15.01 7.28
C ARG A 10 9.10 14.66 8.73
N PHE A 11 10.38 14.64 9.06
CA PHE A 11 10.88 14.57 10.43
C PHE A 11 11.64 15.87 10.72
N ASN A 12 11.28 16.57 11.79
CA ASN A 12 11.82 17.89 12.15
C ASN A 12 11.79 18.90 10.98
N GLY A 13 10.71 18.90 10.22
CA GLY A 13 10.52 19.81 9.07
C GLY A 13 11.32 19.48 7.82
N ARG A 14 12.12 18.40 7.82
CA ARG A 14 12.85 17.90 6.64
C ARG A 14 12.20 16.64 6.10
N ASP A 15 12.09 16.51 4.79
CA ASP A 15 11.62 15.30 4.14
C ASP A 15 12.55 14.12 4.48
N ILE A 16 11.95 12.98 4.82
CA ILE A 16 12.68 11.72 5.03
C ILE A 16 13.17 11.17 3.69
N PRO A 17 14.11 10.19 3.67
CA PRO A 17 14.43 9.47 2.45
C PRO A 17 13.16 8.97 1.73
N ASP A 18 13.19 9.04 0.40
CA ASP A 18 12.08 8.70 -0.51
C ASP A 18 10.84 9.59 -0.45
N SER A 19 10.80 10.58 0.45
CA SER A 19 9.78 11.61 0.43
C SER A 19 10.15 12.76 -0.54
N PRO A 20 9.19 13.31 -1.31
CA PRO A 20 7.77 12.99 -1.33
C PRO A 20 7.40 11.71 -2.11
N PHE A 21 6.40 11.00 -1.61
CA PHE A 21 5.87 9.80 -2.26
C PHE A 21 4.82 10.18 -3.29
N ARG A 22 4.98 9.67 -4.51
CA ARG A 22 4.02 9.86 -5.61
C ARG A 22 2.92 8.81 -5.54
N ILE A 23 1.66 9.25 -5.49
CA ILE A 23 0.47 8.40 -5.51
C ILE A 23 -0.41 8.77 -6.69
N VAL A 24 -1.00 7.76 -7.34
CA VAL A 24 -2.00 7.96 -8.39
C VAL A 24 -3.37 7.62 -7.82
N VAL A 25 -4.23 8.62 -7.70
CA VAL A 25 -5.62 8.45 -7.30
C VAL A 25 -6.45 8.24 -8.57
N GLY A 26 -6.93 7.01 -8.75
CA GLY A 26 -7.80 6.64 -9.88
C GLY A 26 -9.28 6.72 -9.52
N GLN A 27 -10.13 6.59 -10.54
CA GLN A 27 -11.55 6.33 -10.34
C GLN A 27 -11.74 4.92 -9.76
N ALA A 28 -12.72 4.79 -8.87
CA ALA A 28 -13.13 3.48 -8.35
C ALA A 28 -13.90 2.72 -9.45
N ASN A 29 -13.17 1.95 -10.25
CA ASN A 29 -13.73 1.13 -11.32
C ASN A 29 -14.08 -0.30 -10.86
N ALA A 30 -13.77 -0.64 -9.62
CA ALA A 30 -14.03 -1.93 -9.00
C ALA A 30 -14.69 -1.72 -7.62
N ASP A 31 -15.48 -2.70 -7.18
CA ASP A 31 -16.05 -2.73 -5.83
C ASP A 31 -15.07 -3.44 -4.88
N PRO A 32 -14.37 -2.71 -4.01
CA PRO A 32 -13.39 -3.30 -3.10
C PRO A 32 -14.04 -4.23 -2.06
N GLY A 33 -15.37 -4.20 -1.87
CA GLY A 33 -16.08 -5.12 -0.99
C GLY A 33 -16.28 -6.52 -1.59
N ARG A 34 -15.97 -6.74 -2.86
CA ARG A 34 -16.16 -8.02 -3.58
C ARG A 34 -14.91 -8.88 -3.68
N VAL A 35 -13.78 -8.40 -3.16
CA VAL A 35 -12.52 -9.14 -3.17
C VAL A 35 -12.04 -9.25 -1.73
N PHE A 36 -11.62 -10.45 -1.34
CA PHE A 36 -11.14 -10.70 0.01
C PHE A 36 -9.81 -11.44 -0.04
N ALA A 37 -8.81 -10.92 0.66
CA ALA A 37 -7.54 -11.61 0.84
C ALA A 37 -7.39 -12.04 2.30
N SER A 38 -6.95 -13.27 2.54
CA SER A 38 -6.75 -13.81 3.88
C SER A 38 -5.53 -14.72 3.99
N GLY A 39 -4.91 -14.78 5.16
CA GLY A 39 -3.72 -15.58 5.41
C GLY A 39 -2.74 -14.89 6.35
N SER A 40 -1.84 -15.66 6.96
CA SER A 40 -0.80 -15.13 7.85
C SER A 40 0.24 -14.29 7.10
N GLY A 41 0.50 -14.62 5.82
CA GLY A 41 1.43 -13.90 4.96
C GLY A 41 1.06 -12.44 4.67
N LEU A 42 -0.19 -12.04 4.92
CA LEU A 42 -0.63 -10.63 4.82
C LEU A 42 -0.28 -9.79 6.05
N ARG A 43 0.15 -10.43 7.14
CA ARG A 43 0.42 -9.77 8.44
C ARG A 43 1.89 -9.82 8.82
N GLN A 44 2.55 -10.93 8.54
CA GLN A 44 3.94 -11.19 8.93
C GLN A 44 4.61 -12.13 7.93
N GLY A 45 5.94 -11.99 7.80
CA GLY A 45 6.80 -12.95 7.12
C GLY A 45 8.09 -13.22 7.88
N GLU A 46 8.73 -14.34 7.57
CA GLU A 46 10.04 -14.72 8.09
C GLU A 46 11.01 -14.95 6.92
N THR A 47 12.25 -14.48 7.07
CA THR A 47 13.25 -14.57 6.00
C THR A 47 13.52 -16.04 5.63
N GLY A 48 13.51 -16.32 4.33
CA GLY A 48 13.73 -17.66 3.79
C GLY A 48 12.52 -18.58 3.88
N GLN A 49 11.38 -18.13 4.42
CA GLN A 49 10.15 -18.89 4.49
C GLN A 49 9.09 -18.36 3.50
N PRO A 50 8.32 -19.24 2.85
CA PRO A 50 7.15 -18.83 2.07
C PRO A 50 6.13 -18.10 2.93
N CYS A 51 5.63 -16.95 2.44
CA CYS A 51 4.58 -16.18 3.10
C CYS A 51 3.27 -16.34 2.31
N GLU A 52 2.44 -17.29 2.72
CA GLU A 52 1.24 -17.68 1.98
C GLU A 52 0.00 -16.87 2.39
N PHE A 53 -0.84 -16.59 1.40
CA PHE A 53 -2.18 -16.05 1.56
C PHE A 53 -3.05 -16.43 0.36
N LEU A 54 -4.37 -16.33 0.54
CA LEU A 54 -5.40 -16.65 -0.43
C LEU A 54 -6.15 -15.39 -0.85
N ILE A 55 -6.64 -15.39 -2.09
CA ILE A 55 -7.52 -14.37 -2.65
C ILE A 55 -8.83 -15.07 -3.05
N ASP A 56 -9.94 -14.52 -2.60
CA ASP A 56 -11.32 -14.88 -2.98
C ASP A 56 -11.96 -13.69 -3.73
#